data_AF-A0AAW9U2I4-F1
#
_entry.id   AF-A0AAW9U2I4-F1
#
_cell.length_a   1.000
_cell.length_b   1.000
_cell.length_c   1.000
_cell.angle_alpha   90.00
_cell.angle_beta   90.00
_cell.angle_gamma   90.00
#
_symmetry.space_group_name_H-M   'P 1'
#
loop_
_entity.id
_entity.type
_entity.pdbx_description
1 polymer ?
#
loop_
_entity_poly.entity_id
_entity_poly.type
_entity_poly.pdbx_seq_one_letter_code
_entity_poly.pdbx_strand_id
1 'polypeptide(L)' 'MENKQNKTSKAKLQANKRYQERHKKEVYRNQKKSRAKNFLLNDARIDELEFFSELISERLKELKK' A
#
# COMPACT_ATOMS: atom_id res chain seq x y z
N MET A 1 -6.66 23.65 -23.13
CA MET A 1 -7.20 22.50 -22.36
C MET A 1 -7.26 22.92 -20.90
N GLU A 2 -8.46 23.14 -20.36
CA GLU A 2 -8.63 23.55 -18.96
C GLU A 2 -8.20 22.43 -18.02
N ASN A 3 -7.17 22.69 -17.22
CA ASN A 3 -6.79 21.85 -16.08
C ASN A 3 -7.91 21.95 -15.02
N LYS A 4 -8.89 21.05 -15.08
CA LYS A 4 -9.85 20.82 -13.99
C LYS A 4 -9.10 20.21 -12.82
N GLN A 5 -8.44 21.05 -12.02
CA GLN A 5 -7.97 20.67 -10.70
C GLN A 5 -9.18 20.31 -9.85
N ASN A 6 -9.48 19.00 -9.74
CA ASN A 6 -10.46 18.46 -8.81
C ASN A 6 -9.97 18.69 -7.37
N LYS A 7 -10.03 19.93 -6.88
CA LYS A 7 -9.73 20.29 -5.50
C LYS A 7 -10.76 19.60 -4.63
N THR A 8 -10.34 18.54 -3.96
CA THR A 8 -11.16 17.82 -3.00
C THR A 8 -11.62 18.81 -1.94
N SER A 9 -12.93 18.93 -1.71
CA SER A 9 -13.49 19.88 -0.74
C SER A 9 -12.84 19.72 0.64
N LYS A 10 -12.61 20.82 1.36
CA LYS A 10 -12.04 20.83 2.72
C LYS A 10 -12.77 19.86 3.67
N ALA A 11 -14.09 19.72 3.50
CA ALA A 11 -14.91 18.79 4.28
C ALA A 11 -14.55 17.32 4.01
N LYS A 12 -14.30 16.95 2.75
CA LYS A 12 -13.86 15.60 2.36
C LYS A 12 -12.45 15.29 2.88
N LEU A 13 -11.55 16.28 2.84
CA LEU A 13 -10.21 16.14 3.41
C LEU A 13 -10.25 15.92 4.94
N GLN A 14 -11.09 16.67 5.66
CA GLN A 14 -11.29 16.46 7.10
C GLN A 14 -11.93 15.12 7.43
N ALA A 15 -12.93 14.68 6.66
CA ALA A 15 -13.56 13.37 6.85
C ALA A 15 -12.55 12.23 6.65
N ASN A 16 -11.73 12.31 5.59
CA ASN A 16 -10.65 11.36 5.36
C ASN A 16 -9.62 11.36 6.49
N LYS A 17 -9.25 12.54 7.00
CA LYS A 17 -8.33 12.65 8.13
C LYS A 17 -8.88 11.97 9.39
N ARG A 18 -10.15 12.20 9.72
CA ARG A 18 -10.83 11.55 10.87
C ARG A 18 -10.91 10.04 10.70
N TYR A 19 -11.21 9.56 9.49
CA TYR A 19 -11.20 8.14 9.17
C TYR A 19 -9.80 7.54 9.34
N GLN A 20 -8.78 8.19 8.80
CA GLN A 20 -7.38 7.76 8.95
C GLN A 20 -6.94 7.73 10.42
N GLU A 21 -7.40 8.66 11.24
CA GLU A 21 -7.10 8.70 12.67
C GLU A 21 -7.77 7.56 13.46
N ARG A 22 -8.99 7.16 13.06
CA ARG A 22 -9.70 6.01 13.66
C ARG A 22 -9.12 4.68 13.19
N HIS A 23 -8.70 4.60 11.93
CA HIS A 23 -8.21 3.37 11.27
C HIS A 23 -6.68 3.36 11.10
N LYS A 24 -5.92 4.08 11.94
CA LYS A 24 -4.46 4.27 11.78
C LYS A 24 -3.69 2.99 11.45
N LYS A 25 -3.99 1.89 12.14
CA LYS A 25 -3.33 0.59 11.93
C LYS A 25 -3.63 0.01 10.54
N GLU A 26 -4.89 0.05 10.13
CA GLU A 26 -5.35 -0.47 8.84
C GLU A 26 -4.85 0.39 7.68
N VAL A 27 -4.93 1.72 7.82
CA VAL A 27 -4.39 2.66 6.83
C VAL A 27 -2.89 2.48 6.67
N TYR A 28 -2.13 2.36 7.76
CA TYR A 28 -0.70 2.09 7.71
C TYR A 28 -0.39 0.77 6.99
N ARG A 29 -1.11 -0.30 7.32
CA ARG A 29 -0.98 -1.60 6.64
C ARG A 29 -1.29 -1.50 5.15
N ASN A 30 -2.35 -0.79 4.78
CA ASN A 30 -2.76 -0.60 3.38
C ASN A 30 -1.74 0.23 2.59
N GLN A 31 -1.16 1.27 3.19
CA GLN A 31 -0.08 2.04 2.57
C GLN A 31 1.14 1.17 2.28
N LYS A 32 1.58 0.36 3.26
CA LYS A 32 2.70 -0.57 3.07
C LYS A 32 2.38 -1.61 2.00
N LYS A 33 1.18 -2.19 2.01
CA LYS A 33 0.71 -3.14 0.99
C LYS A 33 0.73 -2.53 -0.41
N SER A 34 0.25 -1.29 -0.55
CA SER A 34 0.21 -0.61 -1.84
C SER A 34 1.62 -0.31 -2.37
N ARG A 35 2.55 0.11 -1.51
CA ARG A 35 3.95 0.35 -1.90
C ARG A 35 4.63 -0.94 -2.34
N ALA A 36 4.47 -2.01 -1.56
CA ALA A 36 5.02 -3.31 -1.92
C ALA A 36 4.45 -3.82 -3.25
N LYS A 37 3.13 -3.68 -3.46
CA LYS A 37 2.50 -4.03 -4.74
C LYS A 37 3.10 -3.24 -5.91
N ASN A 38 3.26 -1.92 -5.77
CA ASN A 38 3.82 -1.10 -6.84
C ASN A 38 5.25 -1.51 -7.17
N PHE A 39 6.06 -1.69 -6.13
CA PHE A 39 7.44 -2.11 -6.28
C PHE A 39 7.54 -3.44 -7.03
N LEU A 40 6.82 -4.47 -6.58
CA LEU A 40 6.83 -5.80 -7.20
C LEU A 40 6.32 -5.81 -8.65
N LEU A 41 5.40 -4.93 -9.01
CA LEU A 41 4.81 -4.93 -10.36
C LEU A 41 5.57 -4.07 -11.36
N ASN A 42 6.23 -3.01 -10.90
CA ASN A 42 6.72 -1.95 -11.79
C ASN A 42 8.22 -1.65 -11.62
N ASP A 43 8.78 -1.84 -10.42
CA ASP A 43 10.12 -1.34 -10.08
C ASP A 43 11.14 -2.47 -9.88
N ALA A 44 10.68 -3.65 -9.45
CA ALA A 44 11.52 -4.76 -9.05
C ALA A 44 12.25 -5.43 -10.23
N ARG A 45 13.51 -5.82 -9.98
CA ARG A 45 14.31 -6.65 -10.90
C ARG A 45 14.06 -8.14 -10.66
N ILE A 46 14.48 -8.98 -11.60
CA ILE A 46 14.22 -10.45 -11.56
C ILE A 46 14.81 -11.09 -10.28
N ASP A 47 16.06 -10.75 -9.94
CA ASP A 47 16.74 -11.22 -8.72
C ASP A 47 15.98 -10.85 -7.44
N GLU A 48 15.42 -9.65 -7.41
CA GLU A 48 14.63 -9.17 -6.28
C GLU A 48 13.29 -9.91 -6.18
N LEU A 49 12.64 -10.18 -7.31
CA LEU A 49 11.39 -10.95 -7.34
C LEU A 49 11.57 -12.38 -6.85
N GLU A 50 12.66 -13.03 -7.27
CA GLU A 50 13.03 -14.37 -6.80
C GLU A 50 13.27 -14.38 -5.28
N PHE A 51 14.07 -13.43 -4.79
CA PHE A 51 14.31 -13.26 -3.35
C PHE A 51 13.01 -13.04 -2.55
N PHE A 52 12.10 -12.19 -3.04
CA PHE A 52 10.82 -11.98 -2.35
C PHE A 52 9.92 -13.21 -2.40
N SER A 53 9.94 -13.98 -3.47
CA SER A 53 9.16 -15.22 -3.60
C SER A 53 9.56 -16.25 -2.56
N GLU A 54 10.86 -16.45 -2.35
CA GLU A 54 11.40 -17.35 -1.33
C GLU A 54 11.00 -16.89 0.07
N LEU A 55 11.23 -15.62 0.40
CA LEU A 55 10.90 -15.04 1.70
C LEU A 55 9.40 -15.13 2.02
N ILE A 56 8.54 -14.87 1.03
CA ILE A 56 7.08 -15.03 1.18
C ILE A 56 6.72 -16.49 1.45
N SER A 57 7.35 -17.43 0.73
CA SER A 57 7.09 -18.86 0.88
C SER A 57 7.48 -19.37 2.27
N GLU A 58 8.64 -18.95 2.80
CA GLU A 58 9.07 -19.28 4.16
C GLU A 58 8.10 -18.73 5.20
N ARG A 59 7.72 -17.45 5.08
CA ARG A 59 6.77 -16.83 6.02
C ARG A 59 5.40 -17.51 6.01
N LEU A 60 4.92 -17.95 4.85
CA LEU A 60 3.67 -18.70 4.74
C LEU A 60 3.78 -20.08 5.41
N LYS A 61 4.93 -20.76 5.32
CA LYS A 61 5.18 -22.02 6.04
C LYS A 61 5.14 -21.80 7.55
N GLU A 62 5.75 -20.73 8.06
CA GLU A 62 5.71 -20.41 9.49
C GLU A 62 4.30 -20.13 10.00
N LEU A 63 3.49 -19.37 9.24
CA LEU A 63 2.15 -18.97 9.65
C LEU A 63 1.09 -20.07 9.52
N LYS A 64 1.36 -21.12 8.75
CA LYS A 64 0.48 -22.28 8.56
C LYS A 64 0.77 -23.44 9.51
N LYS A 65 1.85 -23.35 10.30
CA LYS A 65 2.13 -24.25 11.43
C LYS A 65 1.29 -23.87 12.63
#